data_AF-A0AAX6I088-F1
#
_entry.id   AF-A0AAX6I088-F1
#
_cell.length_a   1.000
_cell.length_b   1.000
_cell.length_c   1.000
_cell.angle_alpha   90.00
_cell.angle_beta   90.00
_cell.angle_gamma   90.00
#
_symmetry.space_group_name_H-M   'P 1'
#
loop_
_entity.id
_entity.type
_entity.pdbx_description
1 polymer ?
#
loop_
_entity_poly.entity_id
_entity_poly.type
_entity_poly.pdbx_seq_one_letter_code
_entity_poly.pdbx_strand_id
1 'polypeptide(L)'
;MCDSAPSYWIPCYNSHAVLKNDFVKYSHDDEALEDQEETGWKYIHGDVFRFPKYKSLFAAVVGSGTQLLALTIFIFLLALVGVFYPYNRGALFTALVLIYALTSGIAGYTATSFYMQLEGTNWVRNLLLTGCLFCGPLFLTFCFLNTVAIAYSATAALPFGTILVILLIWTLVTSPLLVLGGVAGKNGKTEFQAPCRTTKYPKKSLNCHGIEDLFLRWQWQGSFRSVLSTSSCTIFASVWGHKIYTIYSILSIVFIILIIVTAFITVALTYFQLTVEDHEWWWRSVLCGGSTGIFIFFYCLYYYHARSDMSGFMQTSFFFGYMTCICYGFFLMLGTVGFRASLLFVRHIYRSIKCE
;
A
#
# COMPACT_ATOMS: atom_id res chain seq x y z
N MET A 1 16.78 54.97 -41.72
CA MET A 1 17.67 54.16 -40.87
C MET A 1 17.82 54.96 -39.58
N CYS A 2 16.89 55.02 -38.62
CA CYS A 2 15.98 54.03 -38.01
C CYS A 2 16.69 52.78 -37.51
N ASP A 3 17.37 52.93 -36.37
CA ASP A 3 17.72 51.84 -35.47
C ASP A 3 16.52 51.47 -34.58
N SER A 4 16.42 50.19 -34.26
CA SER A 4 15.23 49.47 -33.85
C SER A 4 15.25 49.01 -32.38
N ALA A 5 14.21 49.43 -31.64
CA ALA A 5 13.44 48.68 -30.62
C ALA A 5 14.10 48.29 -29.26
N PRO A 6 13.32 47.83 -28.23
CA PRO A 6 12.35 48.63 -27.47
C PRO A 6 12.44 48.48 -25.92
N SER A 7 11.85 49.46 -25.26
CA SER A 7 11.43 49.62 -23.85
C SER A 7 10.61 48.47 -23.23
N TYR A 8 10.77 48.16 -21.93
CA TYR A 8 9.70 47.86 -20.93
C TYR A 8 10.28 47.77 -19.49
N TRP A 9 9.42 47.97 -18.47
CA TRP A 9 9.60 47.98 -16.99
C TRP A 9 9.99 49.36 -16.42
N ILE A 10 9.10 50.12 -15.73
CA ILE A 10 8.53 49.91 -14.39
C ILE A 10 7.32 50.86 -14.20
N PRO A 11 6.15 50.46 -13.66
CA PRO A 11 5.16 51.41 -13.14
C PRO A 11 5.30 51.59 -11.62
N CYS A 12 5.62 52.82 -11.18
CA CYS A 12 5.44 53.27 -9.79
C CYS A 12 3.95 53.34 -9.46
N TYR A 13 3.49 52.55 -8.48
CA TYR A 13 2.14 52.65 -7.92
C TYR A 13 2.17 53.47 -6.61
N ASN A 14 1.27 54.45 -6.53
CA ASN A 14 1.11 55.41 -5.45
C ASN A 14 0.66 54.72 -4.14
N SER A 15 1.55 54.61 -3.15
CA SER A 15 1.37 53.81 -1.91
C SER A 15 0.23 54.30 -0.99
N HIS A 16 -0.18 55.57 -1.13
CA HIS A 16 -1.11 56.22 -0.20
C HIS A 16 -2.60 55.84 -0.43
N ALA A 17 -2.96 55.41 -1.64
CA ALA A 17 -4.31 54.94 -1.95
C ALA A 17 -4.52 53.47 -1.55
N VAL A 18 -3.45 52.67 -1.58
CA VAL A 18 -3.48 51.25 -1.18
C VAL A 18 -3.66 51.14 0.33
N LEU A 19 -2.92 51.94 1.11
CA LEU A 19 -3.03 51.96 2.57
C LEU A 19 -4.42 52.35 3.09
N LYS A 20 -5.11 53.28 2.40
CA LYS A 20 -6.47 53.69 2.78
C LYS A 20 -7.51 52.62 2.44
N ASN A 21 -7.27 51.87 1.37
CA ASN A 21 -8.12 50.75 0.96
C ASN A 21 -7.88 49.51 1.85
N ASP A 22 -6.67 49.34 2.37
CA ASP A 22 -6.36 48.31 3.37
C ASP A 22 -6.98 48.66 4.73
N PHE A 23 -6.92 49.92 5.17
CA PHE A 23 -7.53 50.32 6.46
C PHE A 23 -9.04 50.14 6.51
N VAL A 24 -9.75 50.40 5.40
CA VAL A 24 -11.21 50.18 5.31
C VAL A 24 -11.56 48.68 5.27
N LYS A 25 -10.62 47.84 4.80
CA LYS A 25 -10.77 46.39 4.79
C LYS A 25 -10.60 45.78 6.19
N TYR A 26 -9.73 46.35 7.03
CA TYR A 26 -9.55 45.89 8.41
C TYR A 26 -10.53 46.51 9.41
N SER A 27 -11.11 47.69 9.14
CA SER A 27 -12.07 48.34 10.05
C SER A 27 -13.48 47.71 10.03
N HIS A 28 -13.75 46.78 9.12
CA HIS A 28 -15.02 46.06 9.03
C HIS A 28 -14.92 44.58 9.42
N ASP A 29 -13.75 44.14 9.92
CA ASP A 29 -13.43 42.73 10.22
C ASP A 29 -13.40 42.43 11.74
N ASP A 30 -13.92 43.31 12.60
CA ASP A 30 -14.10 42.99 14.03
C ASP A 30 -15.23 41.96 14.29
N GLU A 31 -16.00 41.57 13.24
CA GLU A 31 -16.86 40.38 13.23
C GLU A 31 -16.22 39.18 12.49
N ALA A 32 -15.02 39.32 11.91
CA ALA A 32 -14.32 38.29 11.12
C ALA A 32 -13.18 37.58 11.88
N LEU A 33 -13.04 37.83 13.18
CA LEU A 33 -12.04 37.16 14.02
C LEU A 33 -12.39 35.70 14.35
N GLU A 34 -13.57 35.19 13.95
CA GLU A 34 -13.89 33.75 13.98
C GLU A 34 -13.48 33.01 12.70
N ASP A 35 -13.17 33.73 11.60
CA ASP A 35 -12.79 33.14 10.30
C ASP A 35 -11.26 33.03 10.10
N GLN A 36 -10.46 33.49 11.07
CA GLN A 36 -9.01 33.28 11.06
C GLN A 36 -8.66 31.93 11.73
N GLU A 37 -8.25 30.98 10.88
CA GLU A 37 -7.47 29.74 11.17
C GLU A 37 -8.15 28.35 11.09
N GLU A 38 -9.12 28.15 10.19
CA GLU A 38 -9.32 26.79 9.63
C GLU A 38 -8.22 26.44 8.59
N THR A 39 -6.94 26.40 9.00
CA THR A 39 -5.83 26.14 8.06
C THR A 39 -5.45 24.66 7.99
N GLY A 40 -5.11 24.18 6.78
CA GLY A 40 -4.57 22.85 6.53
C GLY A 40 -5.61 21.72 6.57
N TRP A 41 -5.46 20.79 7.53
CA TRP A 41 -6.28 19.57 7.58
C TRP A 41 -7.73 19.83 8.03
N LYS A 42 -8.00 20.89 8.79
CA LYS A 42 -9.38 21.25 9.19
C LYS A 42 -10.22 21.72 7.99
N TYR A 43 -9.60 22.44 7.05
CA TYR A 43 -10.24 22.99 5.86
C TYR A 43 -10.78 21.92 4.90
N ILE A 44 -10.16 20.74 4.89
CA ILE A 44 -10.46 19.64 3.95
C ILE A 44 -11.49 18.63 4.49
N HIS A 45 -12.13 18.88 5.63
CA HIS A 45 -13.07 17.94 6.27
C HIS A 45 -14.20 17.45 5.33
N GLY A 46 -14.64 18.29 4.37
CA GLY A 46 -15.67 17.96 3.39
C GLY A 46 -15.22 17.04 2.24
N ASP A 47 -13.91 16.94 1.97
CA ASP A 47 -13.38 16.20 0.80
C ASP A 47 -12.50 14.99 1.19
N VAL A 48 -12.08 14.87 2.46
CA VAL A 48 -11.19 13.79 2.95
C VAL A 48 -11.78 12.39 2.81
N PHE A 49 -13.08 12.23 3.05
CA PHE A 49 -13.76 10.92 2.98
C PHE A 49 -14.26 10.56 1.57
N ARG A 50 -13.88 11.35 0.56
CA ARG A 50 -14.26 11.06 -0.82
C ARG A 50 -13.63 9.76 -1.29
N PHE A 51 -14.46 8.90 -1.88
CA PHE A 51 -14.01 7.59 -2.32
C PHE A 51 -12.93 7.65 -3.43
N PRO A 52 -11.96 6.74 -3.42
CA PRO A 52 -10.86 6.74 -4.37
C PRO A 52 -11.33 6.37 -5.80
N LYS A 53 -10.57 6.86 -6.80
CA LYS A 53 -10.65 6.37 -8.18
C LYS A 53 -10.32 4.87 -8.19
N TYR A 54 -11.06 4.08 -8.96
CA TYR A 54 -10.93 2.61 -9.02
C TYR A 54 -11.21 1.86 -7.69
N LYS A 55 -12.39 2.08 -7.11
CA LYS A 55 -12.87 1.45 -5.87
C LYS A 55 -12.70 -0.09 -5.82
N SER A 56 -12.87 -0.78 -6.96
CA SER A 56 -12.73 -2.25 -7.04
C SER A 56 -11.27 -2.70 -6.88
N LEU A 57 -10.33 -2.05 -7.55
CA LEU A 57 -8.91 -2.41 -7.43
C LEU A 57 -8.41 -2.12 -6.01
N PHE A 58 -8.87 -1.01 -5.43
CA PHE A 58 -8.53 -0.65 -4.05
C PHE A 58 -9.02 -1.68 -3.04
N ALA A 59 -10.30 -2.07 -3.13
CA ALA A 59 -10.87 -3.07 -2.25
C ALA A 59 -10.22 -4.46 -2.43
N ALA A 60 -9.86 -4.82 -3.67
CA ALA A 60 -9.12 -6.04 -3.96
C ALA A 60 -7.72 -6.03 -3.33
N VAL A 61 -6.96 -4.93 -3.44
CA VAL A 61 -5.63 -4.77 -2.81
C VAL A 61 -5.72 -4.92 -1.30
N VAL A 62 -6.68 -4.24 -0.66
CA VAL A 62 -6.90 -4.32 0.79
C VAL A 62 -7.30 -5.75 1.18
N GLY A 63 -8.16 -6.40 0.40
CA GLY A 63 -8.57 -7.78 0.62
C GLY A 63 -7.42 -8.78 0.58
N SER A 64 -6.69 -8.80 -0.53
CA SER A 64 -5.52 -9.67 -0.71
C SER A 64 -4.44 -9.37 0.32
N GLY A 65 -4.19 -8.11 0.66
CA GLY A 65 -3.22 -7.77 1.70
C GLY A 65 -3.65 -8.21 3.11
N THR A 66 -4.94 -8.13 3.46
CA THR A 66 -5.44 -8.69 4.73
C THR A 66 -5.30 -10.21 4.81
N GLN A 67 -5.50 -10.91 3.68
CA GLN A 67 -5.27 -12.36 3.60
C GLN A 67 -3.81 -12.70 3.86
N LEU A 68 -2.88 -12.01 3.18
CA LEU A 68 -1.45 -12.24 3.33
C LEU A 68 -0.95 -11.91 4.74
N LEU A 69 -1.49 -10.86 5.35
CA LEU A 69 -1.21 -10.52 6.75
C LEU A 69 -1.68 -11.63 7.69
N ALA A 70 -2.92 -12.10 7.54
CA ALA A 70 -3.47 -13.19 8.34
C ALA A 70 -2.65 -14.47 8.17
N LEU A 71 -2.32 -14.85 6.92
CA LEU A 71 -1.46 -15.99 6.63
C LEU A 71 -0.12 -15.89 7.35
N THR A 72 0.54 -14.74 7.27
CA THR A 72 1.87 -14.54 7.85
C THR A 72 1.82 -14.62 9.38
N ILE A 73 0.79 -14.04 10.00
CA ILE A 73 0.54 -14.14 11.44
C ILE A 73 0.30 -15.60 11.86
N PHE A 74 -0.55 -16.34 11.15
CA PHE A 74 -0.81 -17.76 11.46
C PHE A 74 0.45 -18.61 11.34
N ILE A 75 1.27 -18.38 10.31
CA ILE A 75 2.55 -19.08 10.14
C ILE A 75 3.50 -18.78 11.31
N PHE A 76 3.62 -17.51 11.72
CA PHE A 76 4.46 -17.18 12.87
C PHE A 76 3.93 -17.77 14.18
N LEU A 77 2.62 -17.79 14.40
CA LEU A 77 2.04 -18.44 15.57
C LEU A 77 2.36 -19.94 15.61
N LEU A 78 2.18 -20.66 14.50
CA LEU A 78 2.55 -22.08 14.41
C LEU A 78 4.06 -22.31 14.58
N ALA A 79 4.88 -21.38 14.09
CA ALA A 79 6.33 -21.43 14.28
C ALA A 79 6.73 -21.23 15.75
N LEU A 80 6.06 -20.32 16.48
CA LEU A 80 6.28 -20.09 17.92
C LEU A 80 5.83 -21.27 18.78
N VAL A 81 4.76 -21.97 18.38
CA VAL A 81 4.30 -23.22 19.02
C VAL A 81 5.28 -24.38 18.78
N GLY A 82 6.19 -24.26 17.81
CA GLY A 82 7.19 -25.28 17.51
C GLY A 82 6.70 -26.38 16.56
N VAL A 83 5.64 -26.13 15.79
CA VAL A 83 5.10 -27.10 14.81
C VAL A 83 6.09 -27.37 13.67
N PHE A 84 6.95 -26.40 13.34
CA PHE A 84 7.94 -26.52 12.27
C PHE A 84 9.29 -27.00 12.79
N TYR A 85 9.68 -28.22 12.43
CA TYR A 85 11.03 -28.71 12.63
C TYR A 85 11.97 -28.08 11.59
N PRO A 86 13.13 -27.49 11.96
CA PRO A 86 13.95 -26.71 11.02
C PRO A 86 14.58 -27.52 9.89
N TYR A 87 14.61 -28.85 10.02
CA TYR A 87 15.09 -29.74 8.96
C TYR A 87 14.01 -30.17 7.97
N ASN A 88 12.71 -30.00 8.28
CA ASN A 88 11.63 -30.43 7.40
C ASN A 88 11.01 -29.24 6.64
N ARG A 89 11.73 -28.72 5.63
CA ARG A 89 11.25 -27.60 4.79
C ARG A 89 9.91 -27.89 4.08
N GLY A 90 9.60 -29.16 3.82
CA GLY A 90 8.33 -29.58 3.22
C GLY A 90 7.11 -29.29 4.10
N ALA A 91 7.26 -29.38 5.42
CA ALA A 91 6.18 -29.07 6.37
C ALA A 91 5.78 -27.58 6.32
N LEU A 92 6.75 -26.69 6.07
CA LEU A 92 6.50 -25.26 5.93
C LEU A 92 5.69 -24.96 4.64
N PHE A 93 6.12 -25.50 3.50
CA PHE A 93 5.41 -25.28 2.23
C PHE A 93 4.00 -25.85 2.23
N THR A 94 3.80 -27.04 2.81
CA THR A 94 2.47 -27.63 2.96
C THR A 94 1.57 -26.79 3.87
N ALA A 95 2.09 -26.31 5.01
CA ALA A 95 1.35 -25.40 5.88
C ALA A 95 1.00 -24.07 5.19
N LEU A 96 1.92 -23.48 4.41
CA LEU A 96 1.65 -22.28 3.63
C LEU A 96 0.48 -22.46 2.67
N VAL A 97 0.45 -23.56 1.91
CA VAL A 97 -0.64 -23.85 0.96
C VAL A 97 -1.97 -24.02 1.68
N LEU A 98 -1.99 -24.77 2.79
CA LEU A 98 -3.20 -25.02 3.57
C LEU A 98 -3.75 -23.73 4.22
N ILE A 99 -2.89 -22.96 4.88
CA ILE A 99 -3.30 -21.71 5.54
C ILE A 99 -3.70 -20.67 4.50
N TYR A 100 -3.02 -20.62 3.34
CA TYR A 100 -3.44 -19.76 2.23
C TYR A 100 -4.85 -20.10 1.75
N ALA A 101 -5.17 -21.39 1.59
CA ALA A 101 -6.49 -21.83 1.20
C ALA A 101 -7.55 -21.46 2.26
N LEU A 102 -7.26 -21.65 3.55
CA LEU A 102 -8.18 -21.30 4.64
C LEU A 102 -8.40 -19.79 4.79
N THR A 103 -7.34 -18.99 4.65
CA THR A 103 -7.41 -17.52 4.78
C THR A 103 -8.07 -16.84 3.58
N SER A 104 -8.31 -17.54 2.46
CA SER A 104 -9.00 -17.00 1.28
C SER A 104 -10.40 -16.47 1.58
N GLY A 105 -11.12 -17.07 2.54
CA GLY A 105 -12.41 -16.55 3.00
C GLY A 105 -12.31 -15.17 3.66
N ILE A 106 -11.21 -14.89 4.37
CA ILE A 106 -10.95 -13.57 4.96
C ILE A 106 -10.77 -12.55 3.83
N ALA A 107 -10.03 -12.90 2.78
CA ALA A 107 -9.83 -12.03 1.61
C ALA A 107 -11.15 -11.65 0.94
N GLY A 108 -12.03 -12.65 0.74
CA GLY A 108 -13.34 -12.45 0.11
C GLY A 108 -14.24 -11.56 0.96
N TYR A 109 -14.25 -11.81 2.28
CA TYR A 109 -15.03 -11.02 3.24
C TYR A 109 -14.56 -9.56 3.29
N THR A 110 -13.26 -9.32 3.50
CA THR A 110 -12.73 -7.97 3.64
C THR A 110 -12.81 -7.18 2.34
N ALA A 111 -12.51 -7.79 1.19
CA ALA A 111 -12.64 -7.14 -0.12
C ALA A 111 -14.08 -6.75 -0.43
N THR A 112 -15.03 -7.66 -0.20
CA THR A 112 -16.44 -7.42 -0.54
C THR A 112 -17.07 -6.44 0.43
N SER A 113 -16.88 -6.62 1.74
CA SER A 113 -17.36 -5.70 2.76
C SER A 113 -16.87 -4.27 2.50
N PHE A 114 -15.58 -4.11 2.21
CA PHE A 114 -15.00 -2.80 1.92
C PHE A 114 -15.49 -2.23 0.58
N TYR A 115 -15.65 -3.04 -0.46
CA TYR A 115 -16.20 -2.59 -1.73
C TYR A 115 -17.66 -2.11 -1.61
N MET A 116 -18.48 -2.81 -0.80
CA MET A 116 -19.85 -2.40 -0.51
C MET A 116 -19.89 -1.10 0.30
N GLN A 117 -18.94 -0.91 1.24
CA GLN A 117 -18.77 0.35 1.99
C GLN A 117 -18.44 1.55 1.09
N LEU A 118 -17.75 1.32 -0.03
CA LEU A 118 -17.46 2.34 -1.03
C LEU A 118 -18.60 2.56 -2.05
N GLU A 119 -19.82 2.07 -1.76
CA GLU A 119 -20.99 2.12 -2.67
C GLU A 119 -20.76 1.38 -4.01
N GLY A 120 -19.99 0.29 -3.98
CA GLY A 120 -19.78 -0.56 -5.15
C GLY A 120 -20.99 -1.48 -5.42
N THR A 121 -21.44 -1.55 -6.68
CA THR A 121 -22.57 -2.41 -7.09
C THR A 121 -22.12 -3.80 -7.56
N ASN A 122 -21.00 -3.89 -8.27
CA ASN A 122 -20.51 -5.10 -8.94
C ASN A 122 -19.59 -5.96 -8.05
N TRP A 123 -20.14 -6.51 -6.96
CA TRP A 123 -19.37 -7.29 -5.97
C TRP A 123 -18.71 -8.56 -6.54
N VAL A 124 -19.34 -9.23 -7.52
CA VAL A 124 -18.78 -10.43 -8.16
C VAL A 124 -17.50 -10.11 -8.93
N ARG A 125 -17.49 -9.01 -9.69
CA ARG A 125 -16.29 -8.57 -10.43
C ARG A 125 -15.17 -8.17 -9.48
N ASN A 126 -15.50 -7.53 -8.36
CA ASN A 126 -14.54 -7.22 -7.31
C ASN A 126 -13.93 -8.49 -6.71
N LEU A 127 -14.76 -9.49 -6.42
CA LEU A 127 -14.32 -10.76 -5.85
C LEU A 127 -13.38 -11.54 -6.80
N LEU A 128 -13.74 -11.60 -8.09
CA LEU A 128 -12.87 -12.18 -9.12
C LEU A 128 -11.52 -11.44 -9.20
N LEU A 129 -11.55 -10.11 -9.15
CA LEU A 129 -10.34 -9.30 -9.14
C LEU A 129 -9.46 -9.62 -7.91
N THR A 130 -10.04 -9.74 -6.71
CA THR A 130 -9.31 -10.11 -5.48
C THR A 130 -8.63 -11.47 -5.60
N GLY A 131 -9.33 -12.47 -6.17
CA GLY A 131 -8.77 -13.80 -6.40
C GLY A 131 -7.62 -13.79 -7.41
N CYS A 132 -7.77 -13.03 -8.50
CA CYS A 132 -6.75 -12.95 -9.55
C CYS A 132 -5.58 -12.02 -9.20
N LEU A 133 -5.75 -11.07 -8.27
CA LEU A 133 -4.75 -10.03 -7.98
C LEU A 133 -3.42 -10.65 -7.50
N PHE A 134 -3.50 -11.58 -6.55
CA PHE A 134 -2.31 -12.27 -6.04
C PHE A 134 -2.00 -13.55 -6.84
N CYS A 135 -3.02 -14.36 -7.14
CA CYS A 135 -2.80 -15.64 -7.81
C CYS A 135 -2.37 -15.49 -9.28
N GLY A 136 -2.83 -14.46 -9.98
CA GLY A 136 -2.51 -14.23 -11.40
C GLY A 136 -1.01 -14.04 -11.63
N PRO A 137 -0.36 -13.03 -10.98
CA PRO A 137 1.08 -12.85 -11.08
C PRO A 137 1.89 -14.07 -10.62
N LEU A 138 1.46 -14.76 -9.55
CA LEU A 138 2.12 -15.99 -9.09
C LEU A 138 2.02 -17.14 -10.11
N PHE A 139 0.87 -17.29 -10.75
CA PHE A 139 0.68 -18.31 -11.78
C PHE A 139 1.53 -18.00 -13.01
N LEU A 140 1.62 -16.72 -13.41
CA LEU A 140 2.48 -16.31 -14.53
C LEU A 140 3.96 -16.53 -14.25
N THR A 141 4.45 -16.16 -13.07
CA THR A 141 5.85 -16.42 -12.68
C THR A 141 6.10 -17.93 -12.59
N PHE A 142 5.16 -18.69 -12.05
CA PHE A 142 5.23 -20.15 -12.02
C PHE A 142 5.33 -20.76 -13.42
N CYS A 143 4.45 -20.38 -14.36
CA CYS A 143 4.47 -20.87 -15.73
C CYS A 143 5.81 -20.54 -16.42
N PHE A 144 6.31 -19.32 -16.22
CA PHE A 144 7.62 -18.91 -16.75
C PHE A 144 8.75 -19.77 -16.18
N LEU A 145 8.85 -19.88 -14.85
CA LEU A 145 9.89 -20.67 -14.19
C LEU A 145 9.83 -22.15 -14.55
N ASN A 146 8.62 -22.72 -14.63
CA ASN A 146 8.43 -24.12 -15.02
C ASN A 146 8.84 -24.37 -16.48
N THR A 147 8.58 -23.40 -17.37
CA THR A 147 9.05 -23.48 -18.78
C THR A 147 10.57 -23.48 -18.85
N VAL A 148 11.24 -22.62 -18.07
CA VAL A 148 12.72 -22.62 -17.97
C VAL A 148 13.21 -23.94 -17.39
N ALA A 149 12.56 -24.47 -16.34
CA ALA A 149 12.93 -25.74 -15.73
C ALA A 149 12.89 -26.91 -16.73
N ILE A 150 11.84 -26.97 -17.55
CA ILE A 150 11.68 -27.98 -18.60
C ILE A 150 12.76 -27.82 -19.67
N ALA A 151 13.04 -26.60 -20.12
CA ALA A 151 14.07 -26.33 -21.14
C ALA A 151 15.47 -26.80 -20.70
N TYR A 152 15.79 -26.68 -19.42
CA TYR A 152 17.06 -27.15 -18.85
C TYR A 152 17.02 -28.59 -18.31
N SER A 153 15.90 -29.32 -18.50
CA SER A 153 15.68 -30.67 -17.94
C SER A 153 16.01 -30.76 -16.43
N ALA A 154 15.68 -29.70 -15.69
CA ALA A 154 15.99 -29.60 -14.28
C ALA A 154 15.04 -30.45 -13.43
N THR A 155 15.55 -31.04 -12.34
CA THR A 155 14.73 -31.73 -11.33
C THR A 155 13.74 -30.82 -10.60
N ALA A 156 13.90 -29.49 -10.75
CA ALA A 156 12.96 -28.49 -10.27
C ALA A 156 11.70 -28.37 -11.16
N ALA A 157 11.69 -28.98 -12.35
CA ALA A 157 10.51 -29.01 -13.22
C ALA A 157 9.40 -29.83 -12.55
N LEU A 158 8.25 -29.20 -12.35
CA LEU A 158 7.14 -29.87 -11.70
C LEU A 158 6.41 -30.76 -12.71
N PRO A 159 6.20 -32.04 -12.40
CA PRO A 159 5.46 -32.92 -13.30
C PRO A 159 4.02 -32.43 -13.43
N PHE A 160 3.43 -32.69 -14.59
CA PHE A 160 2.06 -32.25 -14.92
C PHE A 160 1.04 -32.64 -13.84
N GLY A 161 1.20 -33.80 -13.21
CA GLY A 161 0.34 -34.24 -12.10
C GLY A 161 0.33 -33.28 -10.90
N THR A 162 1.48 -32.74 -10.50
CA THR A 162 1.56 -31.79 -9.38
C THR A 162 0.91 -30.46 -9.72
N ILE A 163 1.05 -30.00 -10.97
CA ILE A 163 0.40 -28.79 -11.46
C ILE A 163 -1.13 -28.94 -11.38
N LEU A 164 -1.66 -30.08 -11.85
CA LEU A 164 -3.09 -30.38 -11.73
C LEU A 164 -3.56 -30.43 -10.28
N VAL A 165 -2.79 -31.04 -9.38
CA VAL A 165 -3.15 -31.08 -7.94
C VAL A 165 -3.23 -29.67 -7.35
N ILE A 166 -2.27 -28.79 -7.65
CA ILE A 166 -2.28 -27.40 -7.17
C ILE A 166 -3.50 -26.64 -7.72
N LEU A 167 -3.83 -26.82 -9.00
CA LEU A 167 -5.01 -26.21 -9.61
C LEU A 167 -6.31 -26.75 -9.01
N LEU A 168 -6.38 -28.05 -8.71
CA LEU A 168 -7.53 -28.66 -8.05
C LEU A 168 -7.71 -28.13 -6.62
N ILE A 169 -6.63 -28.00 -5.85
CA ILE A 169 -6.70 -27.39 -4.50
C ILE A 169 -7.21 -25.95 -4.61
N TRP A 170 -6.70 -25.18 -5.57
CA TRP A 170 -7.12 -23.79 -5.76
C TRP A 170 -8.60 -23.68 -6.18
N THR A 171 -9.05 -24.50 -7.12
CA THR A 171 -10.45 -24.47 -7.61
C THR A 171 -11.45 -25.07 -6.62
N LEU A 172 -11.11 -26.15 -5.94
CA LEU A 172 -12.02 -26.88 -5.04
C LEU A 172 -12.02 -26.35 -3.61
N VAL A 173 -10.96 -25.68 -3.16
CA VAL A 173 -10.85 -25.17 -1.79
C VAL A 173 -10.80 -23.66 -1.77
N THR A 174 -9.79 -23.04 -2.42
CA THR A 174 -9.56 -21.60 -2.32
C THR A 174 -10.69 -20.78 -2.96
N SER A 175 -11.13 -21.15 -4.18
CA SER A 175 -12.20 -20.45 -4.89
C SER A 175 -13.56 -20.46 -4.16
N PRO A 176 -14.08 -21.62 -3.69
CA PRO A 176 -15.35 -21.62 -2.96
C PRO A 176 -15.25 -20.90 -1.61
N LEU A 177 -14.15 -21.04 -0.86
CA LEU A 177 -13.96 -20.27 0.39
C LEU A 177 -13.93 -18.77 0.13
N LEU A 178 -13.27 -18.31 -0.95
CA LEU A 178 -13.27 -16.91 -1.36
C LEU A 178 -14.70 -16.43 -1.64
N VAL A 179 -15.51 -17.22 -2.35
CA VAL A 179 -16.93 -16.91 -2.65
C VAL A 179 -17.78 -16.88 -1.39
N LEU A 180 -17.64 -17.86 -0.50
CA LEU A 180 -18.35 -17.90 0.78
C LEU A 180 -18.01 -16.66 1.63
N GLY A 181 -16.72 -16.31 1.70
CA GLY A 181 -16.26 -15.08 2.33
C GLY A 181 -16.87 -13.83 1.70
N GLY A 182 -16.92 -13.76 0.37
CA GLY A 182 -17.54 -12.66 -0.37
C GLY A 182 -19.04 -12.51 -0.10
N VAL A 183 -19.79 -13.61 -0.06
CA VAL A 183 -21.22 -13.62 0.28
C VAL A 183 -21.44 -13.18 1.72
N ALA A 184 -20.62 -13.67 2.67
CA ALA A 184 -20.66 -13.22 4.06
C ALA A 184 -20.37 -11.71 4.18
N GLY A 185 -19.39 -11.20 3.44
CA GLY A 185 -19.06 -9.77 3.41
C GLY A 185 -20.14 -8.89 2.77
N LYS A 186 -20.88 -9.44 1.79
CA LYS A 186 -22.05 -8.78 1.21
C LYS A 186 -23.23 -8.71 2.17
N ASN A 187 -23.42 -9.71 3.03
CA ASN A 187 -24.56 -9.76 3.94
C ASN A 187 -24.28 -9.01 5.27
N GLY A 188 -23.03 -9.01 5.75
CA GLY A 188 -22.60 -8.32 6.97
C GLY A 188 -22.34 -6.82 6.81
N LYS A 189 -23.09 -6.11 5.96
CA LYS A 189 -22.81 -4.70 5.66
C LYS A 189 -22.96 -3.84 6.91
N THR A 190 -21.86 -3.21 7.30
CA THR A 190 -21.89 -1.99 8.11
C THR A 190 -21.73 -0.80 7.16
N GLU A 191 -22.62 0.19 7.27
CA GLU A 191 -22.47 1.43 6.52
C GLU A 191 -21.12 2.08 6.83
N PHE A 192 -20.47 2.65 5.82
CA PHE A 192 -19.25 3.40 6.02
C PHE A 192 -19.58 4.68 6.80
N GLN A 193 -19.40 4.64 8.11
CA GLN A 193 -19.59 5.82 8.97
C GLN A 193 -18.41 6.78 8.74
N ALA A 194 -18.58 7.71 7.80
CA ALA A 194 -17.73 8.87 7.67
C ALA A 194 -18.09 9.87 8.79
N PRO A 195 -17.14 10.32 9.63
CA PRO A 195 -17.37 11.33 10.65
C PRO A 195 -17.95 12.64 10.11
N CYS A 196 -17.61 13.01 8.87
CA CYS A 196 -18.04 14.25 8.23
C CYS A 196 -18.77 13.95 6.91
N ARG A 197 -19.81 14.73 6.62
CA ARG A 197 -20.56 14.64 5.37
C ARG A 197 -19.73 15.22 4.22
N THR A 198 -19.65 14.49 3.10
CA THR A 198 -18.88 14.96 1.94
C THR A 198 -19.60 16.06 1.18
N THR A 199 -18.87 17.09 0.74
CA THR A 199 -19.39 18.17 -0.13
C THR A 199 -19.70 17.68 -1.55
N LYS A 200 -20.75 18.24 -2.19
CA LYS A 200 -21.23 17.79 -3.52
C LYS A 200 -20.28 18.15 -4.67
N TYR A 201 -19.55 19.26 -4.55
CA TYR A 201 -18.61 19.72 -5.57
C TYR A 201 -17.19 19.62 -5.02
N PRO A 202 -16.24 19.01 -5.77
CA PRO A 202 -14.84 19.06 -5.37
C PRO A 202 -14.40 20.51 -5.28
N LYS A 203 -13.88 20.92 -4.12
CA LYS A 203 -12.99 22.08 -4.12
C LYS A 203 -11.72 21.65 -4.86
N LYS A 204 -11.32 22.45 -5.84
CA LYS A 204 -10.04 22.23 -6.53
C LYS A 204 -8.96 22.43 -5.48
N SER A 205 -8.15 21.39 -5.19
CA SER A 205 -6.98 21.53 -4.32
C SER A 205 -6.23 22.77 -4.75
N LEU A 206 -6.06 23.73 -3.85
CA LEU A 206 -5.47 25.02 -4.13
C LEU A 206 -3.94 24.85 -4.20
N ASN A 207 -3.45 23.97 -5.09
CA ASN A 207 -2.06 23.80 -5.46
C ASN A 207 -1.95 23.01 -6.78
N CYS A 208 -2.38 23.63 -7.88
CA CYS A 208 -1.89 23.34 -9.22
C CYS A 208 -1.19 24.59 -9.76
N HIS A 209 -0.20 25.10 -9.03
CA HIS A 209 0.78 26.03 -9.58
C HIS A 209 1.99 25.20 -10.05
N GLY A 210 1.99 24.85 -11.33
CA GLY A 210 3.16 24.38 -12.06
C GLY A 210 3.37 22.87 -12.13
N ILE A 211 3.42 22.33 -13.35
CA ILE A 211 3.94 20.99 -13.66
C ILE A 211 5.43 20.87 -13.27
N GLU A 212 6.13 22.00 -13.13
CA GLU A 212 7.51 22.09 -12.61
C GLU A 212 7.60 21.77 -11.10
N ASP A 213 6.54 22.07 -10.34
CA ASP A 213 6.46 21.79 -8.91
C ASP A 213 6.09 20.32 -8.63
N LEU A 214 5.56 19.60 -9.62
CA LEU A 214 5.35 18.16 -9.59
C LEU A 214 6.67 17.41 -9.73
N PHE A 215 7.59 17.84 -10.60
CA PHE A 215 8.90 17.20 -10.70
C PHE A 215 9.75 17.46 -9.44
N LEU A 216 9.74 18.69 -8.91
CA LEU A 216 10.37 19.00 -7.62
C LEU A 216 9.65 18.34 -6.43
N ARG A 217 8.32 18.21 -6.37
CA ARG A 217 7.62 17.44 -5.32
C ARG A 217 7.83 15.94 -5.44
N TRP A 218 7.96 15.39 -6.65
CA TRP A 218 8.39 14.01 -6.86
C TRP A 218 9.86 13.82 -6.45
N GLN A 219 10.71 14.83 -6.62
CA GLN A 219 12.11 14.83 -6.17
C GLN A 219 12.22 14.96 -4.64
N TRP A 220 11.41 15.82 -4.00
CA TRP A 220 11.36 16.01 -2.55
C TRP A 220 10.62 14.84 -1.83
N GLN A 221 9.62 14.22 -2.47
CA GLN A 221 9.05 12.92 -2.04
C GLN A 221 9.97 11.73 -2.40
N GLY A 222 10.89 11.91 -3.35
CA GLY A 222 12.00 11.00 -3.64
C GLY A 222 13.04 11.00 -2.52
N SER A 223 13.35 12.17 -1.94
CA SER A 223 14.28 12.28 -0.81
C SER A 223 13.72 11.72 0.50
N PHE A 224 12.39 11.73 0.72
CA PHE A 224 11.80 11.06 1.89
C PHE A 224 11.64 9.54 1.69
N ARG A 225 11.60 9.06 0.43
CA ARG A 225 11.70 7.63 0.10
C ARG A 225 13.11 7.07 0.38
N SER A 226 14.13 7.93 0.33
CA SER A 226 15.52 7.56 0.66
C SER A 226 15.79 7.40 2.15
N VAL A 227 15.07 8.12 3.03
CA VAL A 227 15.19 7.92 4.51
C VAL A 227 14.67 6.54 4.93
N LEU A 228 13.67 6.00 4.23
CA LEU A 228 13.11 4.65 4.48
C LEU A 228 14.03 3.50 4.05
N SER A 229 14.92 3.77 3.10
CA SER A 229 15.88 2.81 2.54
C SER A 229 17.06 2.53 3.49
N THR A 230 17.48 3.52 4.27
CA THR A 230 18.65 3.39 5.14
C THR A 230 18.34 2.65 6.46
N SER A 231 17.12 2.80 7.00
CA SER A 231 16.77 2.23 8.31
C SER A 231 16.34 0.76 8.27
N SER A 232 15.79 0.28 7.15
CA SER A 232 15.30 -1.11 7.01
C SER A 232 16.41 -2.11 6.63
N CYS A 233 17.41 -1.68 5.83
CA CYS A 233 18.55 -2.51 5.43
C CYS A 233 19.43 -2.96 6.60
N THR A 234 19.65 -2.10 7.59
CA THR A 234 20.55 -2.36 8.72
C THR A 234 19.99 -3.43 9.66
N ILE A 235 18.66 -3.48 9.81
CA ILE A 235 17.98 -4.50 10.63
C ILE A 235 17.98 -5.85 9.89
N PHE A 236 17.73 -5.87 8.57
CA PHE A 236 17.70 -7.11 7.80
C PHE A 236 19.09 -7.77 7.69
N ALA A 237 20.15 -6.97 7.58
CA ALA A 237 21.54 -7.46 7.59
C ALA A 237 21.98 -8.03 8.95
N SER A 238 21.43 -7.53 10.06
CA SER A 238 21.72 -8.02 11.43
C SER A 238 21.07 -9.38 11.73
N VAL A 239 19.97 -9.73 11.05
CA VAL A 239 19.17 -10.93 11.38
C VAL A 239 19.73 -12.21 10.76
N TRP A 240 20.52 -12.11 9.69
CA TRP A 240 21.10 -13.26 8.98
C TRP A 240 22.32 -13.91 9.68
N GLY A 241 22.68 -13.47 10.89
CA GLY A 241 23.90 -13.88 11.60
C GLY A 241 23.78 -15.01 12.65
N HIS A 242 22.60 -15.60 12.91
CA HIS A 242 22.45 -16.55 14.03
C HIS A 242 21.84 -17.92 13.66
N LYS A 243 22.22 -18.94 14.46
CA LYS A 243 21.93 -20.37 14.28
C LYS A 243 20.45 -20.69 14.04
N ILE A 244 20.22 -21.78 13.30
CA ILE A 244 18.97 -22.17 12.62
C ILE A 244 17.70 -22.23 13.49
N TYR A 245 17.79 -22.59 14.77
CA TYR A 245 16.62 -22.69 15.66
C TYR A 245 16.17 -21.34 16.25
N THR A 246 17.04 -20.32 16.24
CA THR A 246 16.73 -18.96 16.70
C THR A 246 16.03 -18.13 15.60
N ILE A 247 16.01 -18.62 14.36
CA ILE A 247 15.58 -17.87 13.18
C ILE A 247 14.08 -17.57 13.22
N TYR A 248 13.20 -18.56 13.47
CA TYR A 248 11.75 -18.32 13.40
C TYR A 248 11.22 -17.36 14.47
N SER A 249 11.72 -17.47 15.71
CA SER A 249 11.33 -16.56 16.79
C SER A 249 11.84 -15.14 16.56
N ILE A 250 13.08 -14.97 16.09
CA ILE A 250 13.61 -13.64 15.72
C ILE A 250 12.83 -13.06 14.55
N LEU A 251 12.51 -13.85 13.51
CA LEU A 251 11.73 -13.39 12.36
C LEU A 251 10.34 -12.89 12.78
N SER A 252 9.68 -13.56 13.72
CA SER A 252 8.39 -13.11 14.24
C SER A 252 8.49 -11.75 14.94
N ILE A 253 9.54 -11.53 15.75
CA ILE A 253 9.76 -10.25 16.45
C ILE A 253 10.04 -9.13 15.43
N VAL A 254 10.94 -9.39 14.47
CA VAL A 254 11.28 -8.44 13.41
C VAL A 254 10.05 -8.09 12.57
N PHE A 255 9.18 -9.06 12.28
CA PHE A 255 7.94 -8.84 11.57
C PHE A 255 6.96 -7.93 12.34
N ILE A 256 6.83 -8.11 13.65
CA ILE A 256 6.00 -7.23 14.49
C ILE A 256 6.54 -5.80 14.47
N ILE A 257 7.86 -5.63 14.64
CA ILE A 257 8.51 -4.30 14.56
C ILE A 257 8.28 -3.68 13.18
N LEU A 258 8.39 -4.48 12.10
CA LEU A 258 8.14 -4.01 10.74
C LEU A 258 6.71 -3.47 10.56
N ILE A 259 5.70 -4.17 11.10
CA ILE A 259 4.30 -3.69 11.06
C ILE A 259 4.14 -2.36 11.82
N ILE A 260 4.70 -2.26 13.04
CA ILE A 260 4.59 -1.06 13.88
C ILE A 260 5.26 0.14 13.20
N VAL A 261 6.49 -0.04 12.71
CA VAL A 261 7.24 1.02 12.02
C VAL A 261 6.53 1.43 10.73
N THR A 262 6.03 0.48 9.95
CA THR A 262 5.26 0.78 8.73
C THR A 262 4.01 1.59 9.07
N ALA A 263 3.26 1.20 10.09
CA ALA A 263 2.08 1.93 10.54
C ALA A 263 2.43 3.37 10.96
N PHE A 264 3.46 3.55 11.79
CA PHE A 264 3.88 4.87 12.25
C PHE A 264 4.30 5.80 11.11
N ILE A 265 5.13 5.30 10.19
CA ILE A 265 5.63 6.09 9.05
C ILE A 265 4.48 6.48 8.11
N THR A 266 3.58 5.54 7.82
CA THR A 266 2.41 5.82 6.95
C THR A 266 1.48 6.85 7.58
N VAL A 267 1.24 6.80 8.89
CA VAL A 267 0.45 7.80 9.62
C VAL A 267 1.10 9.17 9.55
N ALA A 268 2.40 9.27 9.85
CA ALA A 268 3.13 10.53 9.80
C ALA A 268 3.08 11.17 8.40
N LEU A 269 3.28 10.37 7.35
CA LEU A 269 3.19 10.85 5.97
C LEU A 269 1.79 11.26 5.55
N THR A 270 0.75 10.55 6.02
CA THR A 270 -0.63 11.01 5.80
C THR A 270 -0.95 12.30 6.54
N TYR A 271 -0.40 12.52 7.74
CA TYR A 271 -0.56 13.78 8.45
C TYR A 271 0.07 14.95 7.68
N PHE A 272 1.32 14.81 7.25
CA PHE A 272 1.97 15.84 6.42
C PHE A 272 1.20 16.09 5.12
N GLN A 273 0.67 15.06 4.47
CA GLN A 273 -0.16 15.23 3.28
C GLN A 273 -1.41 16.07 3.56
N LEU A 274 -2.11 15.80 4.67
CA LEU A 274 -3.32 16.54 5.05
C LEU A 274 -3.02 18.00 5.42
N THR A 275 -1.82 18.29 5.98
CA THR A 275 -1.40 19.68 6.25
C THR A 275 -1.17 20.50 4.98
N VAL A 276 -0.89 19.85 3.84
CA VAL A 276 -0.73 20.50 2.53
C VAL A 276 -2.07 20.56 1.76
N GLU A 277 -3.19 20.32 2.45
CA GLU A 277 -4.55 20.38 1.89
C GLU A 277 -4.79 19.39 0.73
N ASP A 278 -4.05 18.28 0.73
CA ASP A 278 -4.20 17.22 -0.27
C ASP A 278 -5.06 16.07 0.30
N HIS A 279 -6.26 15.91 -0.26
CA HIS A 279 -7.26 14.93 0.14
C HIS A 279 -7.07 13.54 -0.51
N GLU A 280 -6.15 13.37 -1.48
CA GLU A 280 -5.94 12.09 -2.18
C GLU A 280 -5.04 11.12 -1.37
N TRP A 281 -5.39 10.83 -0.10
CA TRP A 281 -4.57 10.01 0.82
C TRP A 281 -4.77 8.49 0.67
N TRP A 282 -5.89 8.05 0.08
CA TRP A 282 -6.26 6.64 -0.04
C TRP A 282 -5.20 5.78 -0.73
N TRP A 283 -4.84 6.11 -1.99
CA TRP A 283 -3.82 5.35 -2.74
C TRP A 283 -2.41 5.60 -2.22
N ARG A 284 -2.13 6.82 -1.74
CA ARG A 284 -0.79 7.18 -1.28
C ARG A 284 -0.41 6.46 0.01
N SER A 285 -1.34 6.26 0.94
CA SER A 285 -1.11 5.45 2.15
C SER A 285 -0.77 3.99 1.81
N VAL A 286 -1.45 3.39 0.83
CA VAL A 286 -1.12 2.04 0.32
C VAL A 286 0.28 2.01 -0.31
N LEU A 287 0.58 2.96 -1.19
CA LEU A 287 1.88 3.02 -1.88
C LEU A 287 3.04 3.30 -0.92
N CYS A 288 2.80 4.10 0.12
CA CYS A 288 3.77 4.37 1.16
C CYS A 288 4.11 3.09 1.92
N GLY A 289 3.10 2.38 2.45
CA GLY A 289 3.31 1.13 3.18
C GLY A 289 3.96 0.05 2.30
N GLY A 290 3.50 -0.08 1.06
CA GLY A 290 3.99 -1.08 0.11
C GLY A 290 5.38 -0.82 -0.45
N SER A 291 5.88 0.43 -0.44
CA SER A 291 7.19 0.79 -1.00
C SER A 291 8.37 0.03 -0.39
N THR A 292 8.21 -0.47 0.83
CA THR A 292 9.13 -1.42 1.49
C THR A 292 9.39 -2.66 0.63
N GLY A 293 8.38 -3.24 -0.01
CA GLY A 293 8.54 -4.38 -0.91
C GLY A 293 9.29 -4.03 -2.19
N ILE A 294 9.08 -2.82 -2.74
CA ILE A 294 9.84 -2.31 -3.89
C ILE A 294 11.32 -2.13 -3.50
N PHE A 295 11.57 -1.62 -2.30
CA PHE A 295 12.93 -1.44 -1.80
C PHE A 295 13.67 -2.77 -1.64
N ILE A 296 13.00 -3.79 -1.07
CA ILE A 296 13.57 -5.15 -0.98
C ILE A 296 13.91 -5.69 -2.37
N PHE A 297 13.07 -5.44 -3.39
CA PHE A 297 13.36 -5.88 -4.75
C PHE A 297 14.62 -5.22 -5.34
N PHE A 298 14.82 -3.91 -5.12
CA PHE A 298 16.06 -3.24 -5.50
C PHE A 298 17.28 -3.76 -4.74
N TYR A 299 17.12 -4.08 -3.46
CA TYR A 299 18.17 -4.74 -2.70
C TYR A 299 18.51 -6.13 -3.29
N CYS A 300 17.52 -6.89 -3.76
CA CYS A 300 17.76 -8.16 -4.46
C CYS A 300 18.57 -7.97 -5.76
N LEU A 301 18.31 -6.89 -6.52
CA LEU A 301 19.11 -6.54 -7.70
C LEU A 301 20.57 -6.23 -7.33
N TYR A 302 20.77 -5.40 -6.30
CA TYR A 302 22.10 -5.09 -5.79
C TYR A 302 22.82 -6.35 -5.29
N TYR A 303 22.15 -7.18 -4.49
CA TYR A 303 22.71 -8.42 -3.95
C TYR A 303 23.13 -9.37 -5.08
N TYR A 304 22.30 -9.50 -6.12
CA TYR A 304 22.60 -10.34 -7.27
C TYR A 304 23.88 -9.88 -7.99
N HIS A 305 24.05 -8.58 -8.22
CA HIS A 305 25.20 -8.05 -8.94
C HIS A 305 26.48 -7.93 -8.11
N ALA A 306 26.37 -7.51 -6.84
CA ALA A 306 27.52 -7.14 -6.02
C ALA A 306 28.05 -8.28 -5.15
N ARG A 307 27.23 -9.31 -4.88
CA ARG A 307 27.54 -10.28 -3.82
C ARG A 307 27.22 -11.73 -4.17
N SER A 308 26.40 -11.99 -5.19
CA SER A 308 26.06 -13.35 -5.56
C SER A 308 27.02 -13.88 -6.64
N ASP A 309 27.68 -14.99 -6.35
CA ASP A 309 28.46 -15.76 -7.36
C ASP A 309 27.55 -16.62 -8.25
N MET A 310 26.24 -16.31 -8.29
CA MET A 310 25.23 -17.03 -9.03
C MET A 310 25.32 -16.65 -10.51
N SER A 311 25.57 -17.63 -11.38
CA SER A 311 25.73 -17.42 -12.81
C SER A 311 24.83 -18.36 -13.62
N GLY A 312 24.37 -17.89 -14.78
CA GLY A 312 23.52 -18.65 -15.68
C GLY A 312 22.03 -18.30 -15.59
N PHE A 313 21.38 -18.31 -16.75
CA PHE A 313 20.00 -17.87 -16.94
C PHE A 313 18.98 -18.61 -16.07
N MET A 314 19.16 -19.92 -15.86
CA MET A 314 18.29 -20.70 -14.99
C MET A 314 18.36 -20.19 -13.54
N GLN A 315 19.55 -19.93 -13.01
CA GLN A 315 19.70 -19.48 -11.62
C GLN A 315 19.16 -18.05 -11.44
N THR A 316 19.44 -17.16 -12.41
CA THR A 316 18.92 -15.79 -12.44
C THR A 316 17.39 -15.75 -12.44
N SER A 317 16.77 -16.51 -13.35
CA SER A 317 15.31 -16.53 -13.50
C SER A 317 14.61 -17.03 -12.24
N PHE A 318 15.08 -18.12 -11.64
CA PHE A 318 14.53 -18.65 -10.38
C PHE A 318 14.70 -17.67 -9.21
N PHE A 319 15.87 -17.05 -9.07
CA PHE A 319 16.11 -16.07 -8.02
C PHE A 319 15.15 -14.87 -8.15
N PHE A 320 15.14 -14.21 -9.31
CA PHE A 320 14.26 -13.06 -9.52
C PHE A 320 12.79 -13.44 -9.49
N GLY A 321 12.39 -14.57 -10.06
CA GLY A 321 11.01 -15.05 -10.04
C GLY A 321 10.47 -15.20 -8.62
N TYR A 322 11.21 -15.90 -7.73
CA TYR A 322 10.79 -16.04 -6.34
C TYR A 322 10.85 -14.72 -5.56
N MET A 323 11.91 -13.93 -5.73
CA MET A 323 12.04 -12.66 -5.03
C MET A 323 10.97 -11.64 -5.45
N THR A 324 10.60 -11.57 -6.73
CA THR A 324 9.48 -10.75 -7.21
C THR A 324 8.16 -11.16 -6.56
N CYS A 325 7.89 -12.47 -6.45
CA CYS A 325 6.67 -12.96 -5.80
C CYS A 325 6.61 -12.57 -4.31
N ILE A 326 7.72 -12.73 -3.59
CA ILE A 326 7.83 -12.37 -2.18
C ILE A 326 7.66 -10.85 -2.01
N CYS A 327 8.39 -10.04 -2.78
CA CYS A 327 8.31 -8.58 -2.72
C CYS A 327 6.91 -8.06 -3.05
N TYR A 328 6.22 -8.68 -4.02
CA TYR A 328 4.84 -8.36 -4.36
C TYR A 328 3.87 -8.68 -3.22
N GLY A 329 4.05 -9.83 -2.54
CA GLY A 329 3.29 -10.18 -1.34
C GLY A 329 3.50 -9.17 -0.20
N PHE A 330 4.76 -8.79 0.07
CA PHE A 330 5.09 -7.76 1.05
C PHE A 330 4.48 -6.40 0.70
N PHE A 331 4.50 -6.01 -0.58
CA PHE A 331 3.89 -4.77 -1.04
C PHE A 331 2.39 -4.70 -0.72
N LEU A 332 1.62 -5.76 -1.03
CA LEU A 332 0.18 -5.80 -0.76
C LEU A 332 -0.12 -5.82 0.74
N MET A 333 0.64 -6.62 1.50
CA MET A 333 0.48 -6.77 2.95
C MET A 333 0.79 -5.46 3.69
N LEU A 334 1.98 -4.88 3.48
CA LEU A 334 2.40 -3.66 4.15
C LEU A 334 1.64 -2.43 3.65
N GLY A 335 1.25 -2.41 2.38
CA GLY A 335 0.34 -1.40 1.86
C GLY A 335 -1.04 -1.42 2.55
N THR A 336 -1.55 -2.61 2.87
CA THR A 336 -2.81 -2.75 3.60
C THR A 336 -2.68 -2.32 5.07
N VAL A 337 -1.57 -2.67 5.73
CA VAL A 337 -1.26 -2.19 7.09
C VAL A 337 -1.23 -0.66 7.11
N GLY A 338 -0.49 -0.06 6.18
CA GLY A 338 -0.38 1.39 6.07
C GLY A 338 -1.74 2.06 5.86
N PHE A 339 -2.54 1.55 4.94
CA PHE A 339 -3.88 2.08 4.71
C PHE A 339 -4.79 1.96 5.94
N ARG A 340 -4.82 0.81 6.61
CA ARG A 340 -5.65 0.61 7.80
C ARG A 340 -5.22 1.54 8.94
N ALA A 341 -3.92 1.73 9.15
CA ALA A 341 -3.38 2.66 10.14
C ALA A 341 -3.78 4.10 9.81
N SER A 342 -3.58 4.55 8.58
CA SER A 342 -3.99 5.88 8.12
C SER A 342 -5.50 6.10 8.22
N LEU A 343 -6.33 5.12 7.87
CA LEU A 343 -7.79 5.21 7.99
C LEU A 343 -8.23 5.39 9.45
N LEU A 344 -7.63 4.65 10.39
CA LEU A 344 -7.91 4.79 11.81
C LEU A 344 -7.50 6.18 12.32
N PHE A 345 -6.32 6.65 11.93
CA PHE A 345 -5.84 7.98 12.27
C PHE A 345 -6.76 9.08 11.73
N VAL A 346 -7.09 9.05 10.44
CA VAL A 346 -8.00 10.02 9.81
C VAL A 346 -9.36 10.03 10.52
N ARG A 347 -9.95 8.86 10.78
CA ARG A 347 -11.22 8.79 11.53
C ARG A 347 -11.10 9.36 12.95
N HIS A 348 -9.96 9.18 13.61
CA HIS A 348 -9.74 9.69 14.94
C HIS A 348 -9.68 11.23 14.95
N ILE A 349 -8.88 11.84 14.06
CA ILE A 349 -8.72 13.30 14.01
C ILE A 349 -10.00 14.03 13.60
N TYR A 350 -10.78 13.49 12.65
CA TYR A 350 -12.03 14.12 12.20
C TYR A 350 -13.20 13.84 13.13
N ARG A 351 -13.17 12.78 13.93
CA ARG A 351 -14.17 12.57 15.00
C ARG A 351 -13.98 13.53 16.17
N SER A 352 -12.75 13.98 16.42
CA SER A 352 -12.48 14.99 17.46
C SER A 352 -12.88 16.41 17.06
N ILE A 353 -13.11 16.68 15.77
CA ILE A 353 -13.67 17.95 15.34
C ILE A 353 -15.18 17.86 15.54
N LYS A 354 -15.73 18.71 16.43
CA LYS A 354 -17.16 19.00 16.42
C LYS A 354 -17.43 19.80 15.15
N CYS A 355 -17.88 19.14 14.09
CA CYS A 355 -18.52 19.83 12.99
C CYS A 355 -19.92 20.20 13.48
N GLU A 356 -20.11 21.41 13.97
CA GLU A 356 -21.43 22.00 14.21
C GLU A 356 -22.10 22.40 12.88
#